data_AF-A0AAN0VB86-F1
#
_entry.id   AF-A0AAN0VB86-F1
#
_cell.length_a   1.000
_cell.length_b   1.000
_cell.length_c   1.000
_cell.angle_alpha   90.00
_cell.angle_beta   90.00
_cell.angle_gamma   90.00
#
_symmetry.space_group_name_H-M   'P 1'
#
loop_
_entity.id
_entity.type
_entity.pdbx_description
1 polymer ?
#
loop_
_entity_poly.entity_id
_entity_poly.type
_entity_poly.pdbx_seq_one_letter_code
_entity_poly.pdbx_strand_id
1 'polypeptide(L)'
;MRFFAIVGIAGVLAVGNALAATCPEPSSISQKADTQDDMDGIAYSATNEDGQWSGFTPNAKESKADEFKLLNQKETTTSIICRYESDDEGISLALKK
;
A
#
# COMPACT_ATOMS: atom_id res chain seq x y z
N MET A 1 -24.44 -49.71 15.52
CA MET A 1 -23.59 -48.57 15.92
C MET A 1 -23.84 -47.45 14.92
N ARG A 2 -24.25 -46.27 15.40
CA ARG A 2 -24.55 -45.09 14.59
C ARG A 2 -23.22 -44.43 14.24
N PHE A 3 -22.86 -44.35 12.97
CA PHE A 3 -21.72 -43.54 12.53
C PHE A 3 -22.20 -42.48 11.56
N PHE A 4 -21.78 -41.27 11.87
CA PHE A 4 -22.32 -40.00 11.42
C PHE A 4 -21.98 -39.72 9.96
N ALA A 5 -22.96 -39.20 9.24
CA ALA A 5 -22.77 -38.52 7.97
C ALA A 5 -21.91 -37.27 8.18
N ILE A 6 -20.84 -37.12 7.41
CA ILE A 6 -20.17 -35.84 7.22
C ILE A 6 -20.23 -35.54 5.72
N VAL A 7 -21.27 -34.80 5.35
CA VAL A 7 -21.36 -34.10 4.07
C VAL A 7 -20.40 -32.91 4.16
N GLY A 8 -19.15 -33.12 3.74
CA GLY A 8 -18.17 -32.05 3.63
C GLY A 8 -18.34 -31.32 2.29
N ILE A 9 -19.35 -30.47 2.17
CA ILE A 9 -19.38 -29.47 1.09
C ILE A 9 -18.46 -28.34 1.55
N ALA A 10 -17.16 -28.45 1.24
CA ALA A 10 -16.27 -27.30 1.25
C ALA A 10 -16.41 -26.59 -0.11
N GLY A 11 -17.52 -25.90 -0.29
CA GLY A 11 -17.66 -24.90 -1.34
C GLY A 11 -16.81 -23.70 -0.95
N VAL A 12 -15.56 -23.64 -1.42
CA VAL A 12 -14.85 -22.36 -1.45
C VAL A 12 -15.25 -21.69 -2.74
N LEU A 13 -16.21 -20.79 -2.56
CA LEU A 13 -16.67 -19.79 -3.52
C LEU A 13 -15.47 -19.22 -4.27
N ALA A 14 -15.54 -19.27 -5.60
CA ALA A 14 -14.77 -18.41 -6.48
C ALA A 14 -15.09 -16.96 -6.09
N VAL A 15 -14.22 -16.34 -5.29
CA VAL A 15 -14.24 -14.90 -5.07
C VAL A 15 -13.69 -14.31 -6.36
N GLY A 16 -14.55 -13.60 -7.09
CA GLY A 16 -14.12 -12.78 -8.21
C GLY A 16 -13.13 -11.75 -7.68
N ASN A 17 -11.84 -11.98 -7.93
CA ASN A 17 -10.81 -11.01 -7.63
C ASN A 17 -10.96 -9.87 -8.65
N ALA A 18 -11.75 -8.86 -8.31
CA ALA A 18 -11.30 -7.52 -8.61
C ALA A 18 -9.86 -7.45 -8.07
N LEU A 19 -8.89 -7.23 -8.95
CA LEU A 19 -7.49 -7.11 -8.59
C LEU A 19 -7.36 -5.87 -7.70
N ALA A 20 -7.59 -6.03 -6.39
CA ALA A 20 -7.27 -5.01 -5.41
C ALA A 20 -5.76 -4.85 -5.46
N ALA A 21 -5.28 -3.72 -5.97
CA ALA A 21 -3.84 -3.55 -6.11
C ALA A 21 -3.17 -3.73 -4.75
N THR A 22 -2.07 -4.45 -4.73
CA THR A 22 -1.32 -4.71 -3.50
C THR A 22 -0.51 -3.46 -3.19
N CYS A 23 -0.62 -2.95 -1.96
CA CYS A 23 0.25 -1.86 -1.53
C CYS A 23 1.72 -2.32 -1.48
N PRO A 24 2.69 -1.50 -1.92
CA PRO A 24 4.11 -1.82 -1.79
C PRO A 24 4.51 -2.09 -0.34
N GLU A 25 5.43 -3.03 -0.13
CA GLU A 25 6.02 -3.22 1.19
C GLU A 25 6.87 -2.00 1.57
N PRO A 26 6.84 -1.53 2.82
CA PRO A 26 7.62 -0.36 3.26
C PRO A 26 9.11 -0.47 2.94
N SER A 27 9.69 -1.67 3.09
CA SER A 27 11.08 -1.99 2.75
C SER A 27 11.42 -1.87 1.27
N SER A 28 10.42 -1.89 0.38
CA SER A 28 10.58 -1.73 -1.07
C SER A 28 10.41 -0.28 -1.53
N ILE A 29 9.99 0.62 -0.63
CA ILE A 29 9.80 2.03 -0.94
C ILE A 29 11.16 2.73 -0.92
N SER A 30 11.51 3.32 -2.05
CA SER A 30 12.65 4.21 -2.19
C SER A 30 12.26 5.63 -1.81
N GLN A 31 13.12 6.29 -1.05
CA GLN A 31 12.95 7.67 -0.61
C GLN A 31 14.08 8.55 -1.15
N LYS A 32 13.76 9.77 -1.57
CA LYS A 32 14.72 10.76 -2.05
C LYS A 32 14.28 12.15 -1.64
N ALA A 33 15.21 12.97 -1.15
CA ALA A 33 14.97 14.40 -0.96
C ALA A 33 14.63 15.04 -2.32
N ASP A 34 13.53 15.78 -2.35
CA ASP A 34 13.00 16.41 -3.57
C ASP A 34 12.31 17.72 -3.22
N THR A 35 12.21 18.62 -4.20
CA THR A 35 11.52 19.89 -4.07
C THR A 35 10.37 19.92 -5.08
N GLN A 36 9.13 19.95 -4.58
CA GLN A 36 7.92 20.00 -5.42
C GLN A 36 7.06 21.19 -5.00
N ASP A 37 6.58 21.96 -5.98
CA ASP A 37 5.76 23.16 -5.76
C ASP A 37 6.39 24.15 -4.74
N ASP A 38 7.70 24.41 -4.89
CA ASP A 38 8.50 25.27 -4.01
C ASP A 38 8.55 24.82 -2.53
N MET A 39 8.25 23.54 -2.25
CA MET A 39 8.37 22.92 -0.93
C MET A 39 9.41 21.81 -0.93
N ASP A 40 10.36 21.88 0.01
CA ASP A 40 11.29 20.78 0.27
C ASP A 40 10.58 19.65 1.02
N GLY A 41 10.91 18.42 0.66
CA GLY A 41 10.36 17.24 1.29
C GLY A 41 11.03 15.97 0.81
N ILE A 42 10.32 14.86 1.00
CA ILE A 42 10.77 13.55 0.55
C ILE A 42 9.78 13.00 -0.47
N ALA A 43 10.30 12.67 -1.65
CA ALA A 43 9.59 11.90 -2.66
C ALA A 43 9.77 10.41 -2.36
N TYR A 44 8.64 9.69 -2.38
CA TYR A 44 8.57 8.25 -2.19
C TYR A 44 8.19 7.59 -3.50
N SER A 45 8.85 6.49 -3.83
CA SER A 45 8.55 5.70 -5.02
C SER A 45 8.70 4.22 -4.77
N ALA A 46 7.85 3.41 -5.37
CA ALA A 46 7.95 1.96 -5.32
C ALA A 46 7.45 1.37 -6.63
N THR A 47 7.81 0.12 -6.91
CA THR A 47 7.28 -0.60 -8.08
C THR A 47 7.00 -2.04 -7.68
N ASN A 48 5.79 -2.51 -7.95
CA ASN A 48 5.36 -3.88 -7.70
C ASN A 48 4.57 -4.41 -8.90
N GLU A 49 3.90 -5.55 -8.73
CA GLU A 49 3.13 -6.22 -9.80
C GLU A 49 1.98 -5.35 -10.34
N ASP A 50 1.46 -4.43 -9.53
CA ASP A 50 0.36 -3.53 -9.93
C ASP A 50 0.83 -2.29 -10.69
N GLY A 51 2.11 -1.94 -10.56
CA GLY A 51 2.73 -0.85 -11.32
C GLY A 51 3.64 0.05 -10.48
N GLN A 52 3.78 1.29 -10.94
CA GLN A 52 4.62 2.30 -10.29
C GLN A 52 3.81 3.12 -9.30
N TRP A 53 4.35 3.27 -8.09
CA TRP A 53 3.75 4.04 -7.02
C TRP A 53 4.59 5.27 -6.75
N SER A 54 3.92 6.39 -6.42
CA SER A 54 4.61 7.61 -6.00
C SER A 54 3.86 8.38 -4.94
N GLY A 55 4.62 9.05 -4.08
CA GLY A 55 4.13 9.97 -3.07
C GLY A 55 5.12 11.10 -2.86
N PHE A 56 4.65 12.18 -2.24
CA PHE A 56 5.50 13.27 -1.78
C PHE A 56 4.99 13.74 -0.42
N THR A 57 5.89 13.87 0.54
CA THR A 57 5.58 14.40 1.87
C THR A 57 6.39 15.68 2.08
N PRO A 58 5.75 16.85 2.07
CA PRO A 58 6.44 18.13 2.31
C PRO A 58 6.89 18.21 3.77
N ASN A 59 8.07 18.80 4.01
CA ASN A 59 8.65 18.92 5.35
C ASN A 59 8.74 17.58 6.12
N ALA A 60 8.87 16.47 5.39
CA ALA A 60 9.09 15.15 5.95
C ALA A 60 10.35 15.14 6.82
N LYS A 61 10.30 14.39 7.93
CA LYS A 61 11.53 14.06 8.66
C LYS A 61 12.25 13.00 7.83
N GLU A 62 13.57 12.88 7.96
CA GLU A 62 14.34 11.82 7.28
C GLU A 62 14.10 10.42 7.89
N SER A 63 12.87 10.12 8.28
CA SER A 63 12.41 8.80 8.72
C SER A 63 12.69 7.79 7.60
N LYS A 64 13.15 6.60 7.97
CA LYS A 64 13.42 5.57 6.96
C LYS A 64 12.12 4.88 6.55
N ALA A 65 12.01 4.55 5.26
CA ALA A 65 10.84 3.93 4.66
C ALA A 65 10.44 2.60 5.34
N ASP A 66 11.40 1.86 5.90
CA ASP A 66 11.17 0.60 6.62
C ASP A 66 10.56 0.78 8.02
N GLU A 67 10.54 1.99 8.57
CA GLU A 67 9.90 2.31 9.85
C GLU A 67 8.39 2.52 9.70
N PHE A 68 7.92 2.73 8.47
CA PHE A 68 6.50 2.93 8.18
C PHE A 68 5.75 1.59 8.12
N LYS A 69 4.51 1.60 8.57
CA LYS A 69 3.58 0.46 8.51
C LYS A 69 2.37 0.84 7.69
N LEU A 70 1.87 -0.08 6.89
CA LEU A 70 0.64 0.13 6.12
C LEU A 70 -0.53 0.33 7.10
N LEU A 71 -1.10 1.53 7.11
CA LEU A 71 -2.25 1.88 7.93
C LEU A 71 -3.54 1.52 7.21
N ASN A 72 -3.68 1.98 5.96
CA ASN A 72 -4.86 1.70 5.15
C ASN A 72 -4.58 1.82 3.65
N GLN A 73 -5.51 1.27 2.88
CA GLN A 73 -5.59 1.41 1.44
C GLN A 73 -6.93 2.01 1.09
N LYS A 74 -6.91 2.99 0.18
CA LYS A 74 -8.10 3.63 -0.35
C LYS A 74 -8.08 3.55 -1.87
N GLU A 75 -9.02 2.79 -2.42
CA GLU A 75 -9.31 2.85 -3.84
C GLU A 75 -10.13 4.10 -4.15
N THR A 76 -9.73 4.82 -5.19
CA THR A 76 -10.46 5.96 -5.74
C THR A 76 -10.79 5.69 -7.21
N THR A 77 -11.69 6.49 -7.77
CA THR A 77 -12.08 6.36 -9.18
C THR A 77 -10.89 6.42 -10.14
N THR A 78 -9.84 7.16 -9.77
CA THR A 78 -8.68 7.44 -10.64
C THR A 78 -7.43 6.66 -10.26
N SER A 79 -7.22 6.32 -8.99
CA SER A 79 -6.01 5.66 -8.51
C SER A 79 -6.25 4.90 -7.20
N ILE A 80 -5.29 4.06 -6.82
CA ILE A 80 -5.26 3.38 -5.52
C ILE A 80 -4.23 4.10 -4.67
N ILE A 81 -4.60 4.46 -3.44
CA ILE A 81 -3.76 5.21 -2.51
C ILE A 81 -3.49 4.33 -1.28
N CYS A 82 -2.23 4.07 -1.01
CA CYS A 82 -1.74 3.38 0.18
C CYS A 82 -1.21 4.40 1.17
N ARG A 83 -1.72 4.38 2.41
CA ARG A 83 -1.25 5.24 3.50
C ARG A 83 -0.45 4.43 4.49
N TYR A 84 0.69 4.97 4.87
CA TYR A 84 1.57 4.37 5.84
C TYR A 84 1.81 5.35 6.99
N GLU A 85 2.00 4.82 8.20
CA GLU A 85 2.34 5.60 9.38
C GLU A 85 3.58 5.04 10.08
N SER A 86 4.38 5.92 10.65
CA SER A 86 5.37 5.64 11.68
C SER A 86 4.96 6.36 12.97
N ASP A 87 5.76 6.24 14.02
CA ASP A 87 5.45 6.86 15.31
C ASP A 87 5.32 8.40 15.23
N ASP A 88 5.99 9.03 14.24
CA ASP A 88 6.11 10.48 14.13
C ASP A 88 5.65 11.07 12.78
N GLU A 89 5.35 10.22 11.77
CA GLU A 89 5.12 10.67 10.40
C GLU A 89 4.10 9.77 9.66
N GLY A 90 3.41 10.33 8.68
CA GLY A 90 2.56 9.57 7.76
C GLY A 90 2.90 9.89 6.31
N ILE A 91 3.00 8.85 5.48
CA ILE A 91 3.27 8.98 4.04
C ILE A 91 2.12 8.37 3.23
N SER A 92 1.94 8.83 1.99
CA SER A 92 0.93 8.29 1.09
C SER A 92 1.53 8.04 -0.29
N LEU A 93 1.35 6.83 -0.80
CA LEU A 93 1.74 6.46 -2.17
C LEU A 93 0.50 6.20 -3.00
N ALA A 94 0.43 6.81 -4.18
CA ALA A 94 -0.62 6.57 -5.15
C ALA A 94 -0.07 5.75 -6.34
N LEU A 95 -0.87 4.80 -6.81
CA LEU A 95 -0.57 4.03 -8.03
C LEU A 95 -0.68 4.96 -9.25
N LYS A 96 0.40 5.11 -10.00
CA LYS A 96 0.39 5.79 -11.29
C LYS A 96 -0.30 4.87 -12.29
N LYS A 97 -1.47 5.29 -12.79
CA LYS A 97 -2.13 4.65 -13.93
C LYS A 97 -1.60 5.22 -15.25
#